data_AF-A0A518D398-F1
#
_entry.id   AF-A0A518D398-F1
#
_cell.length_a   1.000
_cell.length_b   1.000
_cell.length_c   1.000
_cell.angle_alpha   90.00
_cell.angle_beta   90.00
_cell.angle_gamma   90.00
#
_symmetry.space_group_name_H-M   'P 1'
#
loop_
_entity.id
_entity.type
_entity.pdbx_description
1 polymer ?
#
loop_
_entity_poly.entity_id
_entity_poly.type
_entity_poly.pdbx_seq_one_letter_code
_entity_poly.pdbx_strand_id
1 'polypeptide(L)'
;MRTLHAPLIALWIACSSFATVDAASVSTEPVRGLATVAETDAVPSGWTVKADDNIVGLSDAKTLSNPARVDYDSLLRATDEMKKLKKDRIDPTSPEGIQLTNAARQRVQSACQVIMDQEGHCSVWKAISHADGRSVPDITAVVKRQL
;
A
#
# COMPACT_ATOMS: atom_id res chain seq x y z
N MET A 1 59.84 -23.48 8.48
CA MET A 1 60.63 -22.23 8.55
C MET A 1 59.74 -21.13 7.98
N ARG A 2 58.94 -20.41 8.79
CA ARG A 2 59.22 -19.06 9.37
C ARG A 2 59.93 -18.17 8.35
N THR A 3 59.32 -17.10 7.83
CA THR A 3 59.16 -15.77 8.49
C THR A 3 58.07 -14.95 7.77
N LEU A 4 56.96 -14.52 8.42
CA LEU A 4 56.73 -13.15 8.95
C LEU A 4 57.51 -12.02 8.26
N HIS A 5 56.83 -10.96 7.80
CA HIS A 5 57.19 -9.54 8.02
C HIS A 5 56.10 -8.61 7.47
N ALA A 6 55.40 -7.93 8.39
CA ALA A 6 54.74 -6.65 8.16
C ALA A 6 55.71 -5.52 8.52
N PRO A 7 55.57 -4.34 7.92
CA PRO A 7 55.59 -3.09 8.69
C PRO A 7 54.44 -2.14 8.29
N LEU A 8 53.68 -1.53 9.22
CA LEU A 8 53.97 -0.39 10.11
C LEU A 8 54.00 0.99 9.38
N ILE A 9 53.25 1.96 9.95
CA ILE A 9 53.41 3.45 9.88
C ILE A 9 52.66 4.12 8.69
N ALA A 10 51.92 5.24 8.75
CA ALA A 10 51.52 6.26 9.75
C ALA A 10 50.27 6.99 9.16
N LEU A 11 49.23 7.29 9.96
CA LEU A 11 48.96 8.62 10.56
C LEU A 11 48.99 9.79 9.57
N TRP A 12 47.83 10.38 9.23
CA TRP A 12 47.69 11.83 9.06
C TRP A 12 46.28 12.26 9.52
N ILE A 13 46.30 13.15 10.51
CA ILE A 13 45.15 13.82 11.12
C ILE A 13 44.77 14.99 10.21
N ALA A 14 43.49 15.13 9.88
CA ALA A 14 42.94 16.39 9.41
C ALA A 14 41.71 16.75 10.24
N CYS A 15 41.96 17.64 11.19
CA CYS A 15 40.99 18.47 11.88
C CYS A 15 40.13 19.22 10.87
N SER A 16 38.81 19.20 11.04
CA SER A 16 37.92 20.20 10.44
C SER A 16 36.75 20.42 11.39
N SER A 17 36.89 21.50 12.17
CA SER A 17 35.84 22.16 12.93
C SER A 17 34.76 22.77 12.00
N PHE A 18 33.82 23.50 12.59
CA PHE A 18 32.75 24.33 11.97
C PHE A 18 31.44 23.56 11.73
N ALA A 19 30.26 23.98 12.21
CA ALA A 19 29.87 25.13 13.01
C ALA A 19 28.54 24.83 13.73
N THR A 20 28.36 25.43 14.90
CA THR A 20 27.11 25.52 15.64
C THR A 20 26.12 26.42 14.89
N VAL A 21 24.90 25.96 14.68
CA VAL A 21 23.76 26.81 14.34
C VAL A 21 22.78 26.78 15.51
N ASP A 22 22.80 27.84 16.30
CA ASP A 22 21.74 28.19 17.24
C ASP A 22 20.90 29.30 16.59
N ALA A 23 19.64 29.00 16.34
CA ALA A 23 18.64 30.00 15.98
C ALA A 23 17.28 29.50 16.48
N ALA A 24 17.12 29.47 17.81
CA ALA A 24 15.82 29.40 18.44
C ALA A 24 15.11 30.77 18.25
N SER A 25 14.34 30.90 17.17
CA SER A 25 13.36 31.98 17.04
C SER A 25 12.01 31.47 17.53
N VAL A 26 11.75 31.65 18.84
CA VAL A 26 10.41 31.50 19.39
C VAL A 26 9.67 32.81 19.10
N SER A 27 8.69 32.74 18.22
CA SER A 27 7.70 33.80 18.02
C SER A 27 6.35 33.26 18.47
N THR A 28 5.85 33.93 19.50
CA THR A 28 4.54 33.80 20.13
C THR A 28 3.41 34.22 19.18
N GLU A 29 2.17 33.81 19.52
CA GLU A 29 0.83 34.40 19.24
C GLU A 29 -0.15 33.41 18.54
N PRO A 30 -1.48 33.58 18.64
CA PRO A 30 -2.33 33.25 19.80
C PRO A 30 -3.47 32.26 19.45
N VAL A 31 -4.21 31.85 20.48
CA VAL A 31 -5.23 30.80 20.50
C VAL A 31 -6.59 31.27 19.91
N ARG A 32 -7.22 30.37 19.13
CA ARG A 32 -8.67 30.22 18.82
C ARG A 32 -9.46 31.41 18.27
N GLY A 33 -9.98 31.21 17.06
CA GLY A 33 -11.23 31.81 16.58
C GLY A 33 -11.80 31.01 15.42
N LEU A 34 -12.97 30.41 15.62
CA LEU A 34 -13.75 29.67 14.61
C LEU A 34 -14.00 30.51 13.36
N ALA A 35 -13.59 29.99 12.21
CA ALA A 35 -14.29 30.19 10.94
C ALA A 35 -13.89 29.03 10.02
N THR A 36 -14.48 27.86 10.26
CA THR A 36 -14.56 26.82 9.22
C THR A 36 -15.42 27.42 8.12
N VAL A 37 -14.76 28.04 7.14
CA VAL A 37 -15.39 28.40 5.88
C VAL A 37 -15.81 27.06 5.29
N ALA A 38 -17.12 26.86 5.20
CA ALA A 38 -17.73 25.73 4.54
C ALA A 38 -17.13 25.66 3.13
N GLU A 39 -16.29 24.66 2.93
CA GLU A 39 -15.71 24.34 1.64
C GLU A 39 -16.88 24.01 0.70
N THR A 40 -17.06 24.89 -0.28
CA THR A 40 -17.98 24.78 -1.39
C THR A 40 -18.04 23.34 -1.92
N ASP A 41 -19.22 22.73 -1.78
CA ASP A 41 -19.80 21.62 -2.56
C ASP A 41 -18.84 20.95 -3.56
N ALA A 42 -17.98 20.07 -3.06
CA ALA A 42 -17.46 18.99 -3.87
C ALA A 42 -18.66 18.06 -4.13
N VAL A 43 -19.13 18.04 -5.38
CA VAL A 43 -20.13 17.07 -5.89
C VAL A 43 -19.82 15.73 -5.23
N PRO A 44 -20.73 15.13 -4.43
CA PRO A 44 -20.49 13.81 -3.90
C PRO A 44 -20.27 12.92 -5.11
N SER A 45 -19.03 12.47 -5.29
CA SER A 45 -18.72 11.41 -6.22
C SER A 45 -19.75 10.32 -5.93
N GLY A 46 -20.62 9.98 -6.86
CA GLY A 46 -21.76 9.09 -6.57
C GLY A 46 -21.37 7.69 -6.10
N TRP A 47 -20.07 7.43 -5.93
CA TRP A 47 -19.48 6.23 -5.37
C TRP A 47 -19.87 5.98 -3.92
N THR A 48 -20.40 4.78 -3.69
CA THR A 48 -20.60 4.20 -2.36
C THR A 48 -19.55 3.10 -2.17
N VAL A 49 -18.66 3.32 -1.21
CA VAL A 49 -17.52 2.44 -0.89
C VAL A 49 -17.39 2.23 0.61
N LYS A 50 -16.74 1.14 1.02
CA LYS A 50 -16.26 0.92 2.38
C LYS A 50 -14.74 0.86 2.36
N ALA A 51 -14.10 1.48 3.35
CA ALA A 51 -12.64 1.49 3.42
C ALA A 51 -12.02 0.08 3.41
N ASP A 52 -12.66 -0.89 4.09
CA ASP A 52 -12.20 -2.29 4.17
C ASP A 52 -12.26 -3.06 2.83
N ASP A 53 -13.03 -2.53 1.87
CA ASP A 53 -13.16 -3.08 0.53
C ASP A 53 -12.09 -2.54 -0.42
N ASN A 54 -11.31 -1.52 -0.03
CA ASN A 54 -10.18 -1.07 -0.84
C ASN A 54 -9.06 -2.12 -0.81
N ILE A 55 -8.53 -2.47 -1.99
CA ILE A 55 -7.39 -3.39 -2.11
C ILE A 55 -6.13 -2.59 -2.42
N VAL A 56 -6.21 -1.68 -3.39
CA VAL A 56 -5.09 -0.85 -3.83
C VAL A 56 -5.58 0.42 -4.56
N GLY A 57 -4.74 1.47 -4.57
CA GLY A 57 -5.00 2.74 -5.24
C GLY A 57 -5.70 3.76 -4.34
N LEU A 58 -6.44 4.69 -4.94
CA LEU A 58 -7.17 5.73 -4.21
C LEU A 58 -8.24 5.13 -3.30
N SER A 59 -8.34 5.62 -2.06
CA SER A 59 -9.27 5.15 -1.04
C SER A 59 -10.39 6.14 -0.69
N ASP A 60 -10.23 7.42 -1.03
CA ASP A 60 -11.28 8.43 -0.84
C ASP A 60 -12.29 8.37 -1.99
N ALA A 61 -13.54 8.06 -1.66
CA ALA A 61 -14.67 8.00 -2.58
C ALA A 61 -14.72 9.25 -3.49
N LYS A 62 -14.52 10.44 -2.91
CA LYS A 62 -14.64 11.74 -3.59
C LYS A 62 -13.65 11.93 -4.73
N THR A 63 -12.54 11.20 -4.70
CA THR A 63 -11.45 11.29 -5.68
C THR A 63 -11.50 10.20 -6.75
N LEU A 64 -12.49 9.30 -6.69
CA LEU A 64 -12.58 8.16 -7.61
C LEU A 64 -13.12 8.59 -8.99
N SER A 65 -12.30 8.42 -10.01
CA SER A 65 -12.64 8.69 -11.41
C SER A 65 -12.97 7.42 -12.20
N ASN A 66 -12.12 6.39 -12.11
CA ASN A 66 -12.25 5.13 -12.84
C ASN A 66 -11.84 3.93 -11.95
N PRO A 67 -12.69 3.50 -11.01
CA PRO A 67 -12.40 2.35 -10.16
C PRO A 67 -12.76 1.02 -10.84
N ALA A 68 -12.08 -0.05 -10.45
CA ALA A 68 -12.40 -1.42 -10.84
C ALA A 68 -12.81 -2.28 -9.63
N ARG A 69 -13.55 -3.37 -9.90
CA ARG A 69 -13.94 -4.37 -8.90
C ARG A 69 -13.23 -5.70 -9.15
N VAL A 70 -12.96 -6.44 -8.08
CA VAL A 70 -12.52 -7.84 -8.12
C VAL A 70 -13.23 -8.71 -7.09
N ASP A 71 -13.42 -9.99 -7.42
CA ASP A 71 -13.76 -11.04 -6.46
C ASP A 71 -12.50 -11.48 -5.71
N TYR A 72 -12.23 -10.81 -4.59
CA TYR A 72 -11.02 -11.01 -3.79
C TYR A 72 -10.90 -12.43 -3.20
N ASP A 73 -12.00 -13.04 -2.79
CA ASP A 73 -11.99 -14.40 -2.24
C ASP A 73 -11.63 -15.43 -3.32
N SER A 74 -12.15 -15.25 -4.55
CA SER A 74 -11.78 -16.09 -5.69
C SER A 74 -10.32 -15.94 -6.07
N LEU A 75 -9.76 -14.72 -6.00
CA LEU A 75 -8.34 -14.46 -6.23
C LEU A 75 -7.46 -15.09 -5.16
N LEU A 76 -7.79 -14.94 -3.87
CA LEU A 76 -7.04 -15.59 -2.78
C LEU A 76 -7.00 -17.11 -2.96
N ARG A 77 -8.14 -17.74 -3.27
CA ARG A 77 -8.19 -19.19 -3.49
C ARG A 77 -7.38 -19.66 -4.71
N ALA A 78 -7.13 -18.76 -5.65
CA ALA A 78 -6.37 -19.06 -6.86
C ALA A 78 -4.84 -19.04 -6.63
N THR A 79 -4.36 -18.44 -5.53
CA THR A 79 -2.91 -18.37 -5.29
C THR A 79 -2.32 -19.70 -4.84
N ASP A 80 -1.04 -19.92 -5.13
CA ASP A 80 -0.35 -21.15 -4.78
C ASP A 80 -0.13 -21.32 -3.28
N GLU A 81 -0.03 -20.22 -2.53
CA GLU A 81 0.12 -20.24 -1.08
C GLU A 81 -1.16 -20.77 -0.41
N MET A 82 -2.34 -20.34 -0.87
CA MET A 82 -3.62 -20.85 -0.37
C MET A 82 -3.87 -22.30 -0.83
N LYS A 83 -3.45 -22.67 -2.04
CA LYS A 83 -3.47 -24.08 -2.49
C LYS A 83 -2.57 -24.94 -1.61
N LYS A 84 -1.37 -24.46 -1.26
CA LYS A 84 -0.44 -25.16 -0.37
C LYS A 84 -1.02 -25.34 1.02
N LEU A 85 -1.55 -24.28 1.63
CA LEU A 85 -2.20 -24.31 2.95
C LEU A 85 -3.29 -25.39 2.99
N LYS A 86 -4.14 -25.44 1.95
CA LYS A 86 -5.20 -26.45 1.84
C LYS A 86 -4.66 -27.86 1.59
N LYS A 87 -3.66 -28.01 0.70
CA LYS A 87 -3.05 -29.30 0.35
C LYS A 87 -2.39 -29.96 1.56
N ASP A 88 -1.63 -29.17 2.30
CA ASP A 88 -0.80 -29.64 3.40
C ASP A 88 -1.57 -29.64 4.74
N ARG A 89 -2.85 -29.23 4.72
CA ARG A 89 -3.75 -29.12 5.89
C ARG A 89 -3.13 -28.32 7.04
N ILE A 90 -2.41 -27.26 6.68
CA ILE A 90 -1.80 -26.34 7.64
C ILE A 90 -2.93 -25.55 8.32
N ASP A 91 -2.88 -25.46 9.65
CA ASP A 91 -3.82 -24.64 10.41
C ASP A 91 -3.61 -23.15 10.04
N PRO A 92 -4.63 -22.43 9.57
CA PRO A 92 -4.51 -21.02 9.21
C PRO A 92 -4.11 -20.10 10.38
N THR A 93 -4.31 -20.54 11.63
CA THR A 93 -3.93 -19.81 12.84
C THR A 93 -2.52 -20.13 13.33
N SER A 94 -1.87 -21.17 12.76
CA SER A 94 -0.47 -21.48 13.04
C SER A 94 0.47 -20.42 12.45
N PRO A 95 1.71 -20.29 12.95
CA PRO A 95 2.68 -19.36 12.39
C PRO A 95 2.90 -19.55 10.88
N GLU A 96 2.98 -20.80 10.40
CA GLU A 96 3.11 -21.09 8.96
C GLU A 96 1.84 -20.72 8.19
N GLY A 97 0.67 -21.02 8.73
CA GLY A 97 -0.62 -20.66 8.12
C GLY A 97 -0.80 -19.15 7.97
N ILE A 98 -0.41 -18.37 8.98
CA ILE A 98 -0.43 -16.91 8.95
C ILE A 98 0.54 -16.39 7.88
N GLN A 99 1.75 -16.96 7.79
CA GLN A 99 2.74 -16.58 6.77
C GLN A 99 2.20 -16.83 5.35
N LEU A 100 1.65 -18.01 5.08
CA LEU A 100 1.09 -18.34 3.78
C LEU A 100 -0.11 -17.44 3.42
N THR A 101 -0.98 -17.16 4.39
CA THR A 101 -2.13 -16.29 4.17
C THR A 101 -1.69 -14.85 3.88
N ASN A 102 -0.69 -14.34 4.61
CA ASN A 102 -0.13 -13.01 4.35
C ASN A 102 0.55 -12.94 2.97
N ALA A 103 1.32 -13.95 2.60
CA ALA A 103 1.94 -14.04 1.28
C ALA A 103 0.91 -14.07 0.16
N ALA A 104 -0.18 -14.84 0.31
CA ALA A 104 -1.30 -14.84 -0.63
C ALA A 104 -1.93 -13.45 -0.79
N ARG A 105 -2.21 -12.77 0.33
CA ARG A 105 -2.77 -11.40 0.31
C ARG A 105 -1.85 -10.42 -0.43
N GLN A 106 -0.56 -10.46 -0.14
CA GLN A 106 0.43 -9.62 -0.80
C GLN A 106 0.53 -9.91 -2.30
N ARG A 107 0.50 -11.20 -2.70
CA ARG A 107 0.51 -11.60 -4.11
C ARG A 107 -0.70 -11.07 -4.87
N VAL A 108 -1.89 -11.18 -4.29
CA VAL A 108 -3.12 -10.62 -4.87
C VAL A 108 -3.04 -9.09 -4.97
N GLN A 109 -2.57 -8.40 -3.92
CA GLN A 109 -2.40 -6.94 -3.96
C GLN A 109 -1.44 -6.50 -5.06
N SER A 110 -0.29 -7.15 -5.19
CA SER A 110 0.69 -6.87 -6.24
C SER A 110 0.11 -7.12 -7.65
N ALA A 111 -0.62 -8.22 -7.84
CA ALA A 111 -1.27 -8.52 -9.11
C ALA A 111 -2.35 -7.48 -9.46
N CYS A 112 -3.15 -7.05 -8.47
CA CYS A 112 -4.12 -5.98 -8.65
C CYS A 112 -3.44 -4.65 -9.02
N GLN A 113 -2.33 -4.28 -8.38
CA GLN A 113 -1.57 -3.08 -8.70
C GLN A 113 -1.09 -3.10 -10.16
N VAL A 114 -0.51 -4.22 -10.61
CA VAL A 114 -0.03 -4.36 -11.99
C VAL A 114 -1.16 -4.18 -13.00
N ILE A 115 -2.32 -4.81 -12.79
CA ILE A 115 -3.46 -4.68 -13.71
C ILE A 115 -4.07 -3.28 -13.63
N MET A 116 -4.13 -2.68 -12.44
CA MET A 116 -4.59 -1.30 -12.25
C MET A 116 -3.77 -0.33 -13.09
N ASP A 117 -2.44 -0.45 -13.04
CA ASP A 117 -1.52 0.41 -13.81
C ASP A 117 -1.62 0.14 -15.31
N GLN A 118 -1.75 -1.13 -15.73
CA GLN A 118 -1.83 -1.52 -17.15
C GLN A 118 -3.13 -1.09 -17.82
N GLU A 119 -4.25 -1.17 -17.11
CA GLU A 119 -5.58 -0.85 -17.66
C GLU A 119 -6.01 0.61 -17.36
N GLY A 120 -5.23 1.36 -16.58
CA GLY A 120 -5.51 2.76 -16.27
C GLY A 120 -6.66 2.96 -15.27
N HIS A 121 -6.84 2.03 -14.33
CA HIS A 121 -7.79 2.19 -13.24
C HIS A 121 -7.16 3.02 -12.12
N CYS A 122 -7.95 3.83 -11.41
CA CYS A 122 -7.42 4.65 -10.31
C CYS A 122 -7.38 3.90 -8.95
N SER A 123 -8.13 2.81 -8.86
CA SER A 123 -8.26 1.98 -7.64
C SER A 123 -8.93 0.65 -7.94
N VAL A 124 -8.71 -0.33 -7.06
CA VAL A 124 -9.33 -1.66 -7.14
C VAL A 124 -10.00 -2.00 -5.82
N TRP A 125 -11.25 -2.46 -5.90
CA TRP A 125 -12.13 -2.70 -4.75
C TRP A 125 -12.72 -4.11 -4.74
N LYS A 126 -13.00 -4.65 -3.55
CA LYS A 126 -13.80 -5.88 -3.37
C LYS A 126 -15.26 -5.62 -3.71
N ALA A 127 -15.79 -4.50 -3.23
CA ALA A 127 -17.14 -4.04 -3.48
C ALA A 127 -17.15 -2.52 -3.64
N ILE A 128 -17.81 -2.07 -4.70
CA ILE A 128 -18.01 -0.67 -5.03
C ILE A 128 -19.25 -0.55 -5.91
N SER A 129 -20.01 0.53 -5.72
CA SER A 129 -21.17 0.85 -6.53
C SER A 129 -21.29 2.35 -6.70
N HIS A 130 -22.00 2.79 -7.74
CA HIS A 130 -22.28 4.20 -7.97
C HIS A 130 -23.80 4.44 -7.88
N ALA A 131 -24.23 5.56 -7.32
CA ALA A 131 -25.63 5.93 -7.13
C ALA A 131 -26.43 6.00 -8.44
N ASP A 132 -25.75 6.35 -9.53
CA ASP A 132 -26.28 6.37 -10.91
C ASP A 132 -26.50 4.97 -11.52
N GLY A 133 -26.11 3.89 -10.82
CA GLY A 133 -26.30 2.51 -11.28
C GLY A 133 -25.36 2.07 -12.43
N ARG A 134 -24.36 2.89 -12.80
CA ARG A 134 -23.35 2.49 -13.80
C ARG A 134 -22.60 1.24 -13.35
N SER A 135 -22.29 0.39 -14.33
CA SER A 135 -21.53 -0.83 -14.09
C SER A 135 -20.06 -0.50 -13.81
N VAL A 136 -19.49 -1.19 -12.83
CA VAL A 136 -18.06 -1.09 -12.50
C VAL A 136 -17.32 -2.20 -13.22
N PRO A 137 -16.23 -1.91 -13.95
CA PRO A 137 -15.42 -2.93 -14.60
C PRO A 137 -14.98 -4.02 -13.63
N ASP A 138 -15.20 -5.28 -13.99
CA ASP A 138 -14.74 -6.44 -13.21
C ASP A 138 -13.46 -6.99 -13.84
N ILE A 139 -12.34 -6.84 -13.15
CA ILE A 139 -11.02 -7.27 -13.63
C ILE A 139 -10.58 -8.61 -13.03
N THR A 140 -11.47 -9.32 -12.32
CA THR A 140 -11.16 -10.59 -11.62
C THR A 140 -10.48 -11.60 -12.54
N ALA A 141 -11.04 -11.80 -13.74
CA ALA A 141 -10.50 -12.77 -14.69
C ALA A 141 -9.11 -12.38 -15.20
N VAL A 142 -8.82 -11.08 -15.30
CA VAL A 142 -7.52 -10.55 -15.73
C VAL A 142 -6.48 -10.75 -14.64
N VAL A 143 -6.80 -10.33 -13.41
CA VAL A 143 -5.92 -10.50 -12.25
C VAL A 143 -5.63 -11.98 -12.00
N LYS A 144 -6.64 -12.85 -12.11
CA LYS A 144 -6.46 -14.29 -11.90
C LYS A 144 -5.45 -14.94 -12.85
N ARG A 145 -5.22 -14.38 -14.05
CA ARG A 145 -4.19 -14.88 -14.98
C ARG A 145 -2.77 -14.51 -14.56
N GLN A 146 -2.60 -13.58 -13.63
CA GLN A 146 -1.31 -13.16 -13.08
C GLN A 146 -0.91 -13.91 -11.81
N LEU A 147 -1.80 -14.75 -11.25
CA LEU A 147 -1.62 -15.42 -9.96
C LEU A 147 -0.92 -16.76 -10.06
#